data_AF-M6RDG8-F1
#
_entry.id   AF-M6RDG8-F1
#
_cell.length_a   1.000
_cell.length_b   1.000
_cell.length_c   1.000
_cell.angle_alpha   90.00
_cell.angle_beta   90.00
_cell.angle_gamma   90.00
#
_symmetry.space_group_name_H-M   'P 1'
#
loop_
_entity.id
_entity.type
_entity.pdbx_description
1 polymer ?
#
loop_
_entity_poly.entity_id
_entity_poly.type
_entity_poly.pdbx_seq_one_letter_code
_entity_poly.pdbx_strand_id
1 'polypeptide(L)'
;MKLMRTLPLDQLRKKHDPRGEYEVIPSADKAFLTWLFFKEFDTEYSFVMTTKKIDIKPTIVNGAKVDYREKMIDHYETTRASIEQFRIYDQYYKELKNHLKNPGANYIEASKKTTALETKEVSNLEMFELPLRNL
;
A
#
# COMPACT_ATOMS: atom_id res chain seq x y z
N MET A 1 14.37 0.41 10.86
CA MET A 1 13.91 -0.43 9.72
C MET A 1 14.76 -1.71 9.54
N LYS A 2 15.07 -2.47 10.60
CA LYS A 2 15.78 -3.77 10.46
C LYS A 2 14.82 -4.95 10.24
N LEU A 3 13.62 -4.89 10.82
CA LEU A 3 12.59 -5.94 10.74
C LEU A 3 11.98 -6.15 9.33
N MET A 4 11.86 -5.09 8.53
CA MET A 4 11.37 -5.20 7.14
C MET A 4 12.45 -5.63 6.14
N ARG A 5 13.73 -5.65 6.54
CA ARG A 5 14.87 -6.06 5.70
C ARG A 5 15.24 -7.54 5.86
N THR A 6 14.63 -8.24 6.81
CA THR A 6 14.92 -9.67 7.06
C THR A 6 14.15 -10.61 6.14
N LEU A 7 13.08 -10.15 5.50
CA LEU A 7 12.29 -10.93 4.54
C LEU A 7 12.62 -10.50 3.10
N PRO A 8 13.16 -11.41 2.27
CA PRO A 8 13.30 -11.16 0.84
C PRO A 8 11.94 -10.85 0.19
N LEU A 9 11.93 -9.94 -0.78
CA LEU A 9 10.71 -9.52 -1.48
C LEU A 9 9.97 -10.69 -2.12
N ASP A 10 10.69 -11.68 -2.64
CA ASP A 10 10.09 -12.88 -3.23
C ASP A 10 9.31 -13.71 -2.21
N GLN A 11 9.76 -13.73 -0.95
CA GLN A 11 9.06 -14.42 0.13
C GLN A 11 7.80 -13.65 0.53
N LEU A 12 7.88 -12.32 0.63
CA LEU A 12 6.72 -11.47 0.88
C LEU A 12 5.68 -11.63 -0.22
N ARG A 13 6.08 -11.64 -1.50
CA ARG A 13 5.17 -11.86 -2.62
C ARG A 13 4.54 -13.24 -2.54
N LYS A 14 5.30 -14.32 -2.29
CA LYS A 14 4.73 -15.67 -2.14
C LYS A 14 3.73 -15.77 -0.98
N LYS A 15 3.94 -15.03 0.11
CA LYS A 15 3.06 -15.03 1.28
C LYS A 15 1.78 -14.23 1.04
N HIS A 16 1.90 -13.02 0.49
CA HIS A 16 0.80 -12.04 0.42
C HIS A 16 0.14 -11.94 -0.95
N ASP A 17 0.80 -12.38 -2.02
CA ASP A 17 0.27 -12.50 -3.39
C ASP A 17 0.59 -13.89 -3.97
N PRO A 18 0.09 -14.99 -3.35
CA PRO A 18 0.40 -16.36 -3.79
C PRO A 18 -0.16 -16.70 -5.17
N ARG A 19 -1.19 -15.96 -5.62
CA ARG A 19 -1.86 -16.17 -6.91
C ARG A 19 -1.29 -15.29 -8.03
N GLY A 20 -0.39 -14.37 -7.72
CA GLY A 20 0.18 -13.45 -8.70
C GLY A 20 -0.85 -12.46 -9.25
N GLU A 21 -1.84 -12.05 -8.45
CA GLU A 21 -2.89 -11.11 -8.86
C GLU A 21 -2.30 -9.74 -9.27
N TYR A 22 -1.11 -9.42 -8.76
CA TYR A 22 -0.37 -8.18 -9.01
C TYR A 22 0.86 -8.38 -9.90
N GLU A 23 0.90 -9.45 -10.72
CA GLU A 23 2.04 -9.75 -11.62
C GLU A 23 2.37 -8.61 -12.59
N VAL A 24 1.37 -7.78 -12.91
CA VAL A 24 1.45 -6.70 -13.89
C VAL A 24 2.17 -5.47 -13.35
N ILE A 25 2.30 -5.37 -12.02
CA ILE A 25 2.96 -4.27 -11.34
C ILE A 25 4.45 -4.62 -11.19
N PRO A 26 5.37 -3.71 -11.55
CA PRO A 26 6.81 -3.94 -11.39
C PRO A 26 7.19 -4.30 -9.95
N SER A 27 8.12 -5.24 -9.76
CA SER A 27 8.50 -5.69 -8.41
C SER A 27 9.20 -4.61 -7.57
N ALA A 28 9.79 -3.60 -8.22
CA ALA A 28 10.39 -2.45 -7.56
C ALA A 28 9.42 -1.27 -7.37
N ASP A 29 8.15 -1.43 -7.76
CA ASP A 29 7.12 -0.40 -7.62
C ASP A 29 6.88 -0.06 -6.14
N LYS A 30 6.91 1.23 -5.81
CA LYS A 30 6.84 1.70 -4.42
C LYS A 30 5.49 1.40 -3.78
N ALA A 31 4.39 1.52 -4.51
CA ALA A 31 3.06 1.25 -3.98
C ALA A 31 2.91 -0.24 -3.70
N PHE A 32 3.40 -1.10 -4.60
CA PHE A 32 3.37 -2.55 -4.41
C PHE A 32 4.24 -3.00 -3.23
N LEU A 33 5.46 -2.47 -3.12
CA LEU A 33 6.34 -2.76 -1.98
C LEU A 33 5.72 -2.33 -0.65
N THR A 34 5.14 -1.13 -0.61
CA THR A 34 4.46 -0.61 0.58
C THR A 34 3.26 -1.48 0.95
N TRP A 35 2.47 -1.92 -0.03
CA TRP A 35 1.37 -2.85 0.19
C TRP A 35 1.86 -4.18 0.77
N LEU A 36 2.92 -4.79 0.22
CA LEU A 36 3.52 -6.02 0.74
C LEU A 36 3.98 -5.88 2.20
N PHE A 37 4.67 -4.78 2.52
CA PHE A 37 5.12 -4.52 3.89
C PHE A 37 3.96 -4.28 4.84
N PHE A 38 2.91 -3.59 4.39
CA PHE A 38 1.72 -3.39 5.20
C PHE A 38 0.99 -4.72 5.47
N LYS A 39 0.84 -5.58 4.46
CA LYS A 39 0.24 -6.91 4.63
C LYS A 39 1.02 -7.79 5.61
N GLU A 40 2.36 -7.73 5.58
CA GLU A 40 3.19 -8.41 6.57
C GLU A 40 2.95 -7.84 7.96
N PHE A 41 2.92 -6.50 8.08
CA PHE A 41 2.68 -5.86 9.36
C PHE A 41 1.31 -6.21 9.96
N ASP A 42 0.28 -6.13 9.13
CA ASP A 42 -1.10 -6.46 9.45
C ASP A 42 -1.25 -7.91 9.92
N THR A 43 -0.50 -8.83 9.32
CA THR A 43 -0.55 -10.26 9.69
C THR A 43 0.17 -10.54 11.00
N GLU A 44 1.37 -9.98 11.20
CA GLU A 44 2.26 -10.40 12.29
C GLU A 44 2.15 -9.52 13.54
N TYR A 45 1.79 -8.24 13.40
CA TYR A 45 1.90 -7.26 14.48
C TYR A 45 0.60 -6.55 14.83
N SER A 46 -0.43 -6.58 13.97
CA SER A 46 -1.70 -5.89 14.24
C SER A 46 -2.39 -6.39 15.52
N PHE A 47 -2.15 -7.64 15.91
CA PHE A 47 -2.74 -8.25 17.11
C PHE A 47 -2.37 -7.49 18.39
N VAL A 48 -1.24 -6.77 18.42
CA VAL A 48 -0.82 -5.96 19.59
C VAL A 48 -1.86 -4.91 19.92
N MET A 49 -2.53 -4.36 18.92
CA MET A 49 -3.56 -3.34 19.07
C MET A 49 -4.91 -3.91 19.52
N THR A 50 -5.21 -5.16 19.16
CA THR A 50 -6.53 -5.78 19.39
C THR A 50 -6.56 -6.70 20.59
N THR A 51 -5.41 -7.21 21.05
CA THR A 51 -5.33 -8.14 22.18
C THR A 51 -5.38 -7.42 23.54
N LYS A 52 -6.16 -7.99 24.46
CA LYS A 52 -6.21 -7.60 25.89
C LYS A 52 -5.07 -8.21 26.71
N LYS A 53 -4.30 -9.15 26.15
CA LYS A 53 -3.19 -9.84 26.85
C LYS A 53 -1.94 -8.96 27.00
N ILE A 54 -1.83 -7.91 26.19
CA ILE A 54 -0.72 -6.96 26.25
C ILE A 54 -1.25 -5.71 26.95
N ASP A 55 -0.73 -5.39 28.13
CA ASP A 55 -1.09 -4.14 28.82
C ASP A 55 -0.09 -3.05 28.43
N ILE A 56 -0.57 -1.98 27.79
CA ILE A 56 0.23 -0.82 27.41
C ILE A 56 -0.22 0.33 28.29
N LYS A 57 0.55 0.59 29.34
CA LYS A 57 0.21 1.64 30.30
C LYS A 57 0.45 3.02 29.67
N PRO A 58 -0.50 3.96 29.78
CA PRO A 58 -0.26 5.34 29.40
C PRO A 58 0.90 5.93 30.19
N THR A 59 1.71 6.77 29.56
CA THR A 59 2.84 7.43 30.20
C THR A 59 2.67 8.94 30.17
N ILE A 60 3.39 9.66 31.03
CA ILE A 60 3.45 11.13 30.96
C ILE A 60 4.69 11.51 30.16
N VAL A 61 4.50 12.27 29.09
CA VAL A 61 5.58 12.83 28.27
C VAL A 61 5.36 14.34 28.22
N ASN A 62 6.35 15.12 28.67
CA ASN A 62 6.28 16.59 28.71
C ASN A 62 5.03 17.12 29.45
N GLY A 63 4.61 16.46 30.54
CA GLY A 63 3.43 16.86 31.31
C GLY A 63 2.08 16.44 30.72
N ALA A 64 2.05 15.86 29.51
CA ALA A 64 0.84 15.34 28.89
C ALA A 64 0.76 13.81 29.04
N LYS A 65 -0.44 13.31 29.34
CA LYS A 65 -0.72 11.86 29.30
C LYS A 65 -0.73 11.41 27.84
N VAL A 66 0.04 10.37 27.53
CA VAL A 66 0.12 9.75 26.20
C VAL A 66 -0.36 8.32 26.31
N ASP A 67 -1.40 7.99 25.55
CA ASP A 67 -1.85 6.62 25.33
C ASP A 67 -1.25 6.09 24.02
N TYR A 68 -0.26 5.21 24.13
CA TYR A 68 0.40 4.63 22.96
C TYR A 68 -0.47 3.60 22.24
N ARG A 69 -1.41 2.96 22.93
CA ARG A 69 -2.32 2.02 22.29
C ARG A 69 -3.26 2.78 21.36
N GLU A 70 -3.82 3.88 21.83
CA GLU A 70 -4.66 4.77 21.02
C GLU A 70 -3.89 5.30 19.80
N LYS A 71 -2.69 5.86 20.00
CA LYS A 71 -1.85 6.34 18.88
C LYS A 71 -1.54 5.26 17.84
N MET A 72 -1.22 4.04 18.28
CA MET A 72 -0.96 2.94 17.33
C MET A 72 -2.21 2.56 16.53
N ILE A 73 -3.38 2.55 17.16
CA ILE A 73 -4.66 2.31 16.49
C ILE A 73 -4.91 3.40 15.44
N ASP A 74 -4.73 4.67 15.80
CA ASP A 74 -4.95 5.79 14.88
C ASP A 74 -4.02 5.71 13.65
N HIS A 75 -2.74 5.40 13.86
CA HIS A 75 -1.79 5.21 12.75
C HIS A 75 -2.14 4.00 11.89
N TYR A 76 -2.57 2.89 12.49
CA TYR A 76 -2.98 1.70 11.75
C TYR A 76 -4.22 1.96 10.89
N GLU A 77 -5.26 2.58 11.45
CA GLU A 77 -6.48 2.91 10.70
C GLU A 77 -6.20 3.91 9.57
N THR A 78 -5.34 4.91 9.81
CA THR A 78 -4.88 5.84 8.77
C THR A 78 -4.18 5.10 7.63
N THR A 79 -3.30 4.15 7.96
CA THR A 79 -2.55 3.38 6.97
C THR A 79 -3.44 2.40 6.20
N ARG A 80 -4.48 1.87 6.85
CA ARG A 80 -5.44 0.93 6.23
C ARG A 80 -6.17 1.56 5.03
N ALA A 81 -6.39 2.88 5.04
CA ALA A 81 -6.96 3.60 3.90
C ALA A 81 -6.11 3.45 2.62
N SER A 82 -4.78 3.33 2.74
CA SER A 82 -3.88 3.10 1.60
C SER A 82 -4.08 1.72 0.96
N ILE A 83 -4.62 0.72 1.66
CA ILE A 83 -4.93 -0.58 1.06
C ILE A 83 -6.01 -0.45 -0.01
N GLU A 84 -7.07 0.31 0.25
CA GLU A 84 -8.13 0.51 -0.73
C GLU A 84 -7.61 1.33 -1.92
N GLN A 85 -6.77 2.33 -1.67
CA GLN A 85 -6.12 3.09 -2.74
C GLN A 85 -5.20 2.20 -3.61
N PHE A 86 -4.52 1.22 -3.00
CA PHE A 86 -3.72 0.27 -3.76
C PHE A 86 -4.57 -0.57 -4.74
N ARG A 87 -5.82 -0.89 -4.40
CA ARG A 87 -6.75 -1.60 -5.30
C ARG A 87 -7.05 -0.79 -6.56
N ILE A 88 -7.20 0.53 -6.42
CA ILE A 88 -7.40 1.47 -7.54
C ILE A 88 -6.11 1.55 -8.39
N TYR A 89 -4.95 1.55 -7.72
CA TYR A 89 -3.64 1.54 -8.38
C TYR A 89 -3.40 0.27 -9.21
N ASP A 90 -3.76 -0.91 -8.68
CA ASP A 90 -3.74 -2.18 -9.43
C ASP A 90 -4.66 -2.14 -10.66
N GLN A 91 -5.88 -1.62 -10.49
CA GLN A 91 -6.82 -1.48 -11.61
C GLN A 91 -6.25 -0.61 -12.74
N TYR A 92 -5.50 0.45 -12.42
CA TYR A 92 -4.77 1.23 -13.40
C TYR A 92 -3.77 0.38 -14.21
N TYR A 93 -2.94 -0.44 -13.56
CA TYR A 93 -1.97 -1.29 -14.26
C TYR A 93 -2.65 -2.33 -15.16
N LYS A 94 -3.79 -2.88 -14.73
CA LYS A 94 -4.60 -3.78 -15.56
C LYS A 94 -5.16 -3.08 -16.79
N GLU A 95 -5.65 -1.85 -16.64
CA GLU A 95 -6.10 -1.00 -17.75
C GLU A 95 -4.95 -0.69 -18.72
N LEU A 96 -3.78 -0.33 -18.20
CA LEU A 96 -2.58 -0.06 -19.00
C LEU A 96 -2.14 -1.29 -19.79
N LYS A 97 -2.01 -2.46 -19.15
CA LYS A 97 -1.65 -3.71 -19.83
C LYS A 97 -2.62 -4.04 -20.97
N ASN A 98 -3.92 -3.86 -20.74
CA ASN A 98 -4.95 -4.09 -21.75
C ASN A 98 -4.85 -3.10 -22.92
N HIS A 99 -4.57 -1.82 -22.63
CA HIS A 99 -4.35 -0.80 -23.66
C HIS A 99 -3.10 -1.08 -24.50
N LEU A 100 -1.99 -1.44 -23.87
CA LEU A 100 -0.75 -1.77 -24.58
C LEU A 100 -0.90 -3.01 -25.47
N LYS A 101 -1.71 -3.99 -25.05
CA LYS A 101 -2.02 -5.17 -25.87
C LYS A 101 -2.92 -4.84 -27.06
N ASN A 102 -3.85 -3.90 -26.89
CA ASN A 102 -4.85 -3.51 -27.89
C ASN A 102 -4.97 -1.97 -27.96
N PRO A 103 -4.00 -1.27 -28.55
CA PRO A 103 -3.99 0.20 -28.55
C PRO A 103 -5.10 0.82 -29.42
N GLY A 104 -5.75 0.03 -30.26
CA GLY A 104 -6.72 0.47 -31.26
C GLY A 104 -6.06 0.83 -32.58
N ALA A 105 -6.85 0.88 -33.66
CA ALA A 105 -6.33 1.19 -35.00
C ALA A 105 -6.07 2.70 -35.22
N ASN A 106 -6.74 3.57 -34.45
CA ASN A 106 -6.61 5.01 -34.56
C ASN A 106 -5.49 5.54 -33.64
N TYR A 107 -4.37 5.95 -34.24
CA TYR A 107 -3.20 6.47 -33.51
C TYR A 107 -3.52 7.66 -32.59
N ILE A 108 -4.41 8.58 -33.01
CA ILE A 108 -4.74 9.78 -32.23
C ILE A 108 -5.48 9.39 -30.95
N GLU A 109 -6.44 8.47 -31.05
CA GLU A 109 -7.19 7.95 -29.89
C GLU A 109 -6.27 7.15 -28.96
N ALA A 110 -5.40 6.32 -29.54
CA ALA A 110 -4.41 5.55 -28.79
C ALA A 110 -3.49 6.46 -27.97
N SER A 111 -2.95 7.52 -28.59
CA SER A 111 -2.10 8.50 -27.94
C SER A 111 -2.80 9.26 -26.82
N LYS A 112 -4.04 9.75 -27.05
CA LYS A 112 -4.84 10.41 -26.01
C LYS A 112 -5.07 9.50 -24.80
N LYS A 113 -5.35 8.23 -25.04
CA LYS A 113 -5.58 7.24 -23.98
C LYS A 113 -4.30 6.93 -23.22
N THR A 114 -3.15 6.88 -23.88
CA THR A 114 -1.85 6.74 -23.21
C THR A 114 -1.59 7.91 -22.27
N THR A 115 -1.74 9.16 -22.73
CA THR A 115 -1.55 10.35 -21.88
C THR A 115 -2.53 10.41 -20.70
N ALA A 116 -3.78 9.98 -20.91
CA ALA A 116 -4.76 9.88 -19.84
C ALA A 116 -4.36 8.83 -18.78
N LEU A 117 -3.80 7.70 -19.20
CA LEU A 117 -3.30 6.67 -18.31
C LEU A 117 -2.08 7.16 -17.52
N GLU A 118 -1.09 7.79 -18.17
CA GLU A 118 0.07 8.39 -17.50
C GLU A 118 -0.35 9.41 -16.42
N THR A 119 -1.35 10.24 -16.72
CA THR A 119 -1.90 11.20 -15.74
C THR A 119 -2.59 10.48 -14.57
N LYS A 120 -3.33 9.39 -14.86
CA LYS A 120 -4.01 8.57 -13.84
C LYS A 120 -3.00 7.84 -12.94
N GLU A 121 -1.85 7.43 -13.47
CA GLU A 121 -0.77 6.82 -12.69
C GLU A 121 -0.28 7.74 -11.58
N VAL A 122 0.09 8.97 -11.95
CA VAL A 122 0.61 9.99 -11.03
C VAL A 122 -0.44 10.30 -9.97
N SER A 123 -1.68 10.54 -10.39
CA SER A 123 -2.78 10.83 -9.47
C SER A 123 -3.06 9.68 -8.49
N ASN A 124 -3.08 8.43 -8.97
CA ASN A 124 -3.31 7.29 -8.10
C ASN A 124 -2.16 7.04 -7.13
N LEU A 125 -0.91 7.24 -7.56
CA LEU A 125 0.25 7.15 -6.69
C LEU A 125 0.19 8.22 -5.58
N GLU A 126 -0.15 9.46 -5.93
CA GLU A 126 -0.35 10.53 -4.95
C GLU A 126 -1.45 10.19 -3.95
N MET A 127 -2.61 9.72 -4.42
CA MET A 127 -3.71 9.30 -3.54
C MET A 127 -3.33 8.14 -2.62
N PHE A 128 -2.52 7.19 -3.09
CA PHE A 128 -1.98 6.11 -2.28
C PHE A 128 -1.05 6.62 -1.17
N GLU A 129 -0.23 7.62 -1.48
CA GLU A 129 0.72 8.23 -0.54
C GLU A 129 0.06 9.19 0.46
N LEU A 130 -1.08 9.81 0.13
CA LEU A 130 -1.73 10.82 0.97
C LEU A 130 -1.93 10.38 2.43
N PRO A 131 -2.47 9.18 2.74
CA PRO A 131 -2.61 8.73 4.12
C PRO A 131 -1.26 8.50 4.81
N LEU A 132 -0.23 8.10 4.05
CA LEU A 132 1.11 7.80 4.58
C LEU A 132 1.88 9.07 4.96
N ARG A 133 1.59 10.21 4.33
CA ARG A 133 2.22 11.51 4.63
C ARG A 133 1.80 12.09 5.99
N ASN A 134 0.69 11.60 6.54
CA ASN A 134 0.12 12.07 7.79
C ASN A 134 0.51 11.18 8.99
N LEU A 135 1.37 10.18 8.78
CA LEU A 135 1.96 9.32 9.81
C LEU A 135 3.23 9.96 10.39
#